data_AF-A0AAJ2E8K6-F1
#
_entry.id   AF-A0AAJ2E8K6-F1
#
_cell.length_a   1.000
_cell.length_b   1.000
_cell.length_c   1.000
_cell.angle_alpha   90.00
_cell.angle_beta   90.00
_cell.angle_gamma   90.00
#
_symmetry.space_group_name_H-M   'P 1'
#
loop_
_entity.id
_entity.type
_entity.pdbx_description
1 polymer ?
#
loop_
_entity_poly.entity_id
_entity_poly.type
_entity_poly.pdbx_seq_one_letter_code
_entity_poly.pdbx_strand_id
1 'polypeptide(L)'
;MGTETNDVRNGLLLRADLHTLYDRMLITIDPATYEVSISPELKGSEYAALAGKRLRLPKDPKSQPSRDALLTHWMHVHSLREMQS
;
A
#
# COMPACT_ATOMS: atom_id res chain seq x y z
N MET A 1 -19.98 -0.90 20.38
CA MET A 1 -18.88 -1.86 20.62
C MET A 1 -18.06 -1.91 19.33
N GLY A 2 -17.15 -0.96 19.14
CA GLY A 2 -16.26 -0.93 17.98
C GLY A 2 -15.04 -1.75 18.33
N THR A 3 -15.02 -3.01 17.94
CA THR A 3 -13.82 -3.85 18.06
C THR A 3 -12.76 -3.27 17.15
N GLU A 4 -11.82 -2.56 17.76
CA GLU A 4 -10.53 -2.17 17.21
C GLU A 4 -9.80 -3.45 16.81
N THR A 5 -10.07 -3.90 15.59
CA THR A 5 -9.35 -4.98 14.92
C THR A 5 -7.93 -4.47 14.62
N ASN A 6 -7.10 -4.43 15.65
CA ASN A 6 -5.65 -4.37 15.55
C ASN A 6 -5.14 -5.76 15.13
N ASP A 7 -5.63 -6.30 14.01
CA ASP A 7 -5.01 -7.47 13.39
C ASP A 7 -3.78 -6.97 12.66
N VAL A 8 -2.64 -7.00 13.35
CA VAL A 8 -1.28 -6.71 12.85
C VAL A 8 -0.81 -7.79 11.86
N ARG A 9 -1.72 -8.40 11.09
CA ARG A 9 -1.49 -9.70 10.44
C ARG A 9 -0.92 -9.65 9.04
N ASN A 10 -0.62 -8.48 8.47
CA ASN A 10 0.08 -8.40 7.19
C ASN A 10 1.16 -7.31 7.21
N GLY A 11 2.34 -7.63 7.78
CA GLY A 11 3.68 -7.15 7.38
C GLY A 11 3.92 -5.68 7.02
N LEU A 12 3.01 -4.77 7.34
CA LEU A 12 3.04 -3.37 6.96
C LEU A 12 2.24 -2.69 8.07
N LEU A 13 2.95 -2.15 9.06
CA LEU A 13 2.35 -1.33 10.12
C LEU A 13 1.95 0.02 9.53
N LEU A 14 0.99 -0.02 8.61
CA LEU A 14 0.38 1.12 7.99
C LEU A 14 -0.64 1.68 8.97
N ARG A 15 -0.69 3.01 9.07
CA ARG A 15 -1.79 3.72 9.74
C ARG A 15 -3.10 3.16 9.17
N ALA A 16 -4.10 2.84 10.00
CA ALA A 16 -5.28 2.06 9.60
C ALA A 16 -5.95 2.54 8.29
N ASP A 17 -5.98 3.86 8.06
CA ASP A 17 -6.41 4.46 6.80
C ASP A 17 -5.62 3.99 5.57
N LEU A 18 -4.29 3.95 5.65
CA LEU A 18 -3.43 3.50 4.55
C LEU A 18 -3.67 2.04 4.20
N HIS A 19 -3.96 1.19 5.20
CA HIS A 19 -4.33 -0.20 4.93
C HIS A 19 -5.63 -0.30 4.12
N THR A 20 -6.63 0.52 4.47
CA THR A 20 -7.88 0.61 3.72
C THR A 20 -7.65 1.10 2.30
N LEU A 21 -6.79 2.10 2.09
CA LEU A 21 -6.43 2.59 0.75
C LEU A 21 -5.68 1.54 -0.07
N TYR A 22 -4.82 0.74 0.58
CA TYR A 22 -4.06 -0.32 -0.06
C TYR A 22 -4.98 -1.45 -0.50
N ASP A 23 -5.87 -1.92 0.37
CA ASP A 23 -6.89 -2.92 0.04
C ASP A 23 -7.82 -2.45 -1.10
N ARG A 24 -8.16 -1.16 -1.10
CA ARG A 24 -8.94 -0.52 -2.18
C ARG A 24 -8.14 -0.24 -3.45
N MET A 25 -6.86 -0.61 -3.52
CA MET A 25 -6.00 -0.40 -4.69
C MET A 25 -5.79 1.09 -5.05
N LEU A 26 -6.10 1.97 -4.11
CA LEU A 26 -5.90 3.42 -4.21
C LEU A 26 -4.44 3.79 -3.93
N ILE A 27 -3.73 3.00 -3.13
CA ILE A 27 -2.28 3.07 -2.99
C ILE A 27 -1.65 1.71 -3.26
N THR A 28 -0.44 1.71 -3.78
CA THR A 28 0.38 0.52 -4.03
C THR A 28 1.84 0.84 -3.75
N ILE A 29 2.69 -0.17 -3.66
CA ILE A 29 4.12 0.00 -3.32
C ILE A 29 4.93 -0.67 -4.41
N ASP A 30 5.89 0.07 -4.95
CA ASP A 30 6.80 -0.44 -5.97
C ASP A 30 7.72 -1.52 -5.37
N PRO A 31 7.69 -2.77 -5.85
CA PRO A 31 8.52 -3.85 -5.29
C PRO A 31 10.01 -3.75 -5.65
N ALA A 32 10.40 -2.84 -6.55
CA ALA A 32 11.78 -2.59 -6.93
C ALA A 32 12.41 -1.46 -6.10
N THR A 33 11.70 -0.34 -5.89
CA THR A 33 12.22 0.84 -5.17
C THR A 33 11.67 1.03 -3.77
N TYR A 34 10.62 0.28 -3.42
CA TYR A 34 9.81 0.43 -2.21
C TYR A 34 9.19 1.82 -2.07
N GLU A 35 8.91 2.49 -3.19
CA GLU A 35 8.22 3.78 -3.20
C GLU A 35 6.71 3.61 -3.24
N VAL A 36 6.01 4.45 -2.49
CA VAL A 36 4.55 4.49 -2.47
C VAL A 36 4.06 5.16 -3.75
N SER A 37 3.25 4.43 -4.51
CA SER A 37 2.52 4.95 -5.67
C SER A 37 1.04 5.07 -5.33
N ILE A 38 0.45 6.21 -5.61
CA ILE A 38 -0.97 6.46 -5.36
C ILE A 38 -1.77 6.49 -6.67
N SER A 39 -3.06 6.22 -6.58
CA SER A 39 -4.02 6.41 -7.66
C SER A 39 -4.17 7.90 -7.97
N PRO A 40 -4.40 8.30 -9.24
CA PRO A 40 -4.75 9.67 -9.59
C PRO A 40 -5.93 10.22 -8.79
N GLU A 41 -6.85 9.37 -8.34
CA GLU A 41 -7.97 9.75 -7.47
C GLU A 41 -7.53 10.34 -6.13
N LEU A 42 -6.39 9.89 -5.59
CA LEU A 42 -5.84 10.41 -4.33
C LEU A 42 -4.93 11.63 -4.50
N LYS A 43 -4.61 12.04 -5.74
CA LYS A 43 -3.73 13.21 -5.97
C LYS A 43 -4.30 14.52 -5.42
N GLY A 44 -5.62 14.61 -5.21
CA GLY A 44 -6.28 15.76 -4.59
C GLY A 44 -6.43 15.67 -3.06
N SER A 45 -5.92 14.61 -2.43
CA SER A 45 -6.08 14.35 -1.00
C SER A 45 -4.77 14.56 -0.22
N GLU A 46 -4.83 14.51 1.12
CA GLU A 46 -3.64 14.54 1.97
C GLU A 46 -2.65 13.38 1.69
N TYR A 47 -3.14 12.28 1.10
CA TYR A 47 -2.32 11.14 0.71
C TYR A 47 -1.46 11.42 -0.54
N ALA A 48 -1.72 12.51 -1.27
CA ALA A 48 -0.87 12.98 -2.37
C ALA A 48 0.59 13.18 -1.94
N ALA A 49 0.79 13.63 -0.69
CA ALA A 49 2.12 13.84 -0.11
C ALA A 49 2.89 12.52 0.16
N LEU A 50 2.22 11.36 0.05
CA LEU A 50 2.85 10.05 0.17
C LEU A 50 3.37 9.53 -1.17
N ALA A 51 2.89 10.06 -2.29
CA ALA A 51 3.36 9.66 -3.61
C ALA A 51 4.88 9.88 -3.75
N GLY A 52 5.62 8.84 -4.15
CA GLY A 52 7.08 8.87 -4.28
C GLY A 52 7.83 8.82 -2.93
N LYS A 53 7.14 8.65 -1.80
CA LYS A 53 7.84 8.39 -0.53
C LYS A 53 8.30 6.94 -0.49
N ARG A 54 9.59 6.75 -0.20
CA ARG A 54 10.15 5.43 0.10
C ARG A 54 9.64 4.92 1.45
N LEU A 55 9.11 3.71 1.46
CA LEU A 55 8.58 3.06 2.63
C LEU A 55 9.72 2.66 3.57
N ARG A 56 9.57 2.96 4.86
CA ARG A 56 10.53 2.50 5.88
C ARG A 56 10.18 1.07 6.27
N LEU A 57 10.96 0.13 5.75
CA LEU A 57 10.84 -1.28 6.15
C LEU A 57 11.19 -1.41 7.64
N PRO A 58 10.36 -2.13 8.43
CA PRO A 58 10.72 -2.43 9.81
C PRO A 58 11.97 -3.29 9.87
N LYS A 59 12.78 -3.10 10.92
CA LYS A 59 13.99 -3.91 11.14
C LYS A 59 13.70 -5.39 11.33
N ASP A 60 12.47 -5.72 11.76
CA ASP A 60 12.03 -7.08 11.96
C ASP A 60 11.57 -7.71 10.62
N PRO A 61 12.21 -8.79 10.15
CA PRO A 61 11.89 -9.41 8.87
C PRO A 61 10.53 -10.09 8.83
N LYS A 62 9.92 -10.47 9.97
CA LYS A 62 8.56 -11.03 10.00
C LYS A 62 7.49 -9.97 9.85
N SER A 63 7.85 -8.72 10.13
CA SER A 63 6.99 -7.54 9.99
C SER A 63 7.21 -6.81 8.67
N GLN A 64 8.07 -7.32 7.78
CA GLN A 64 8.29 -6.75 6.46
C GLN A 64 7.26 -7.29 5.46
N PRO A 65 6.85 -6.49 4.48
CA PRO A 65 5.98 -6.98 3.43
C PRO A 65 6.77 -7.95 2.55
N SER A 66 6.17 -9.11 2.27
CA SER A 66 6.73 -10.06 1.32
C SER A 66 6.81 -9.39 -0.05
N ARG A 67 8.01 -9.38 -0.64
CA ARG A 67 8.23 -8.85 -2.00
C ARG A 67 7.29 -9.48 -3.02
N ASP A 68 7.01 -10.76 -2.87
CA ASP A 68 6.05 -11.50 -3.70
C ASP A 68 4.63 -10.93 -3.58
N ALA A 69 4.16 -10.69 -2.34
CA ALA A 69 2.86 -10.07 -2.09
C ALA A 69 2.77 -8.64 -2.66
N LEU A 70 3.85 -7.85 -2.53
CA LEU A 70 3.92 -6.52 -3.16
C LEU A 70 3.83 -6.62 -4.68
N LEU A 71 4.53 -7.58 -5.28
CA LEU A 71 4.52 -7.79 -6.73
C LEU A 71 3.14 -8.22 -7.22
N THR A 72 2.51 -9.21 -6.58
CA THR A 72 1.15 -9.65 -6.91
C THR A 72 0.16 -8.50 -6.83
N HIS A 73 0.21 -7.72 -5.75
CA HIS A 73 -0.66 -6.57 -5.58
C HIS A 73 -0.38 -5.51 -6.66
N TRP A 74 0.89 -5.17 -6.90
CA TRP A 74 1.30 -4.21 -7.94
C TRP A 74 0.75 -4.61 -9.32
N MET A 75 0.94 -5.87 -9.71
CA MET A 75 0.42 -6.38 -10.99
C MET A 75 -1.10 -6.29 -11.07
N HIS A 76 -1.82 -6.60 -9.98
CA HIS A 76 -3.27 -6.50 -9.92
C HIS A 76 -3.74 -5.05 -10.11
N VAL A 77 -3.13 -4.11 -9.37
CA VAL A 77 -3.44 -2.67 -9.49
C VAL A 77 -3.14 -2.17 -10.90
N HIS A 78 -2.01 -2.56 -11.49
CA HIS A 78 -1.65 -2.16 -12.84
C HIS A 78 -2.65 -2.68 -13.87
N SER A 79 -3.02 -3.96 -13.77
CA SER A 79 -4.00 -4.58 -14.67
C SER A 79 -5.37 -3.88 -14.61
N LEU A 80 -5.83 -3.50 -13.42
CA LEU A 80 -7.09 -2.74 -13.27
C LEU A 80 -7.00 -1.33 -13.86
N ARG A 81 -5.86 -0.66 -13.71
CA ARG A 81 -5.65 0.69 -14.26
C ARG A 81 -5.61 0.69 -15.79
N GLU A 82 -5.00 -0.34 -16.39
CA GLU A 82 -5.00 -0.53 -17.83
C GLU A 82 -6.40 -0.78 -18.40
N MET A 83 -7.29 -1.44 -17.64
CA MET A 83 -8.69 -1.66 -18.02
C MET A 83 -9.58 -0.41 -17.91
N GLN A 84 -9.12 0.64 -17.21
CA GLN A 84 -9.87 1.90 -17.03
C GLN A 84 -9.33 3.07 -17.88
N SER A 85 -8.38 2.80 -18.81
CA SER A 85 -7.77 3.79 -19.70
C SER A 85 -8.37 3.77 -21.11
#